data_AF-A0AAD0PVF6-F1
#
_entry.id   AF-A0AAD0PVF6-F1
#
_cell.length_a   1.000
_cell.length_b   1.000
_cell.length_c   1.000
_cell.angle_alpha   90.00
_cell.angle_beta   90.00
_cell.angle_gamma   90.00
#
_symmetry.space_group_name_H-M   'P 1'
#
loop_
_entity.id
_entity.type
_entity.pdbx_description
1 polymer ?
#
loop_
_entity_poly.entity_id
_entity_poly.type
_entity_poly.pdbx_seq_one_letter_code
_entity_poly.pdbx_strand_id
1 'polypeptide(L)'
;MFSISVPDDPYRRYSSPSIEPLALLEAAPAAYQWLLGFAGEPDTPEAALESLRNEDIGNEKAEEHLNFALSLALCSPCPGTGQLFQAYEVWLGNNSKAIARLVLKMAKHLAPVHQVDTLTAFGSLLARQHFQPAFSIYSTDRFDLIFAAIARDDLAVVLNALPEDFTAARREMFNALAIFPADPSSRIHQAFINSQAYEHEMTLYRLEALRSQLSFSTFSYGPLYLRLPSASLCALSPGVGLTLKVAPEDRAYAVHLTSAFKETIDHDPDFLVQRFFRHQGNMLSVNSVNWCYVDEVINAFLDAGITPEKLLEEVVNRNEKRPLGCLSSVLSTLVEITPDNQRFYQVAFRAFFAQQGIGKVVSSCLDDRTLLAVYHATGEPAYLQAGNHQVRDAAMASDLGL
;
A
#
# COMPACT_ATOMS: atom_id res chain seq x y z
N MET A 1 -30.39 28.28 25.41
CA MET A 1 -31.32 28.10 24.27
C MET A 1 -30.54 28.44 23.01
N PHE A 2 -30.01 27.43 22.30
CA PHE A 2 -29.33 27.62 21.02
C PHE A 2 -30.40 27.59 19.92
N SER A 3 -30.43 28.59 19.03
CA SER A 3 -31.45 28.70 17.97
C SER A 3 -31.23 27.65 16.87
N ILE A 4 -32.30 26.96 16.44
CA ILE A 4 -32.33 25.95 15.36
C ILE A 4 -32.18 26.54 13.94
N SER A 5 -32.14 27.87 13.82
CA SER A 5 -31.73 28.55 12.58
C SER A 5 -30.37 28.06 12.04
N VAL A 6 -29.58 27.38 12.87
CA VAL A 6 -28.27 26.83 12.53
C VAL A 6 -28.31 25.57 11.64
N PRO A 7 -29.11 24.51 11.91
CA PRO A 7 -29.25 23.40 10.97
C PRO A 7 -30.37 23.52 9.91
N ASP A 8 -31.50 24.20 10.19
CA ASP A 8 -32.70 24.16 9.29
C ASP A 8 -32.51 25.00 8.01
N ASP A 9 -32.01 26.23 8.12
CA ASP A 9 -31.76 27.09 6.95
C ASP A 9 -30.73 26.47 5.97
N PRO A 10 -29.58 25.94 6.44
CA PRO A 10 -28.66 25.21 5.58
C PRO A 10 -29.24 23.90 5.03
N TYR A 11 -30.07 23.16 5.79
CA TYR A 11 -30.72 21.94 5.32
C TYR A 11 -31.71 22.22 4.17
N ARG A 12 -32.52 23.29 4.28
CA ARG A 12 -33.44 23.73 3.21
C ARG A 12 -32.68 24.14 1.96
N ARG A 13 -31.57 24.87 2.11
CA ARG A 13 -30.68 25.22 0.99
C ARG A 13 -30.00 24.01 0.37
N TYR A 14 -29.58 23.04 1.17
CA TYR A 14 -29.01 21.78 0.69
C TYR A 14 -30.02 20.91 -0.07
N SER A 15 -31.30 20.99 0.33
CA SER A 15 -32.41 20.28 -0.32
C SER A 15 -32.87 20.97 -1.62
N SER A 16 -32.36 22.17 -1.92
CA SER A 16 -32.60 22.91 -3.16
C SER A 16 -31.74 22.35 -4.31
N PRO A 17 -32.20 22.41 -5.57
CA PRO A 17 -31.42 21.95 -6.73
C PRO A 17 -30.09 22.71 -6.95
N SER A 18 -29.91 23.91 -6.37
CA SER A 18 -28.65 24.67 -6.43
C SER A 18 -27.98 24.74 -5.05
N ILE A 19 -27.03 23.83 -4.79
CA ILE A 19 -26.25 23.83 -3.54
C ILE A 19 -25.09 24.81 -3.69
N GLU A 20 -25.02 25.81 -2.81
CA GLU A 20 -23.89 26.75 -2.73
C GLU A 20 -22.82 26.20 -1.75
N PRO A 21 -21.61 25.85 -2.22
CA PRO A 21 -20.59 25.24 -1.37
C PRO A 21 -20.14 26.11 -0.20
N LEU A 22 -20.03 27.42 -0.41
CA LEU A 22 -19.61 28.38 0.62
C LEU A 22 -20.63 28.45 1.77
N ALA A 23 -21.93 28.39 1.47
CA ALA A 23 -22.97 28.41 2.49
C ALA A 23 -22.91 27.17 3.41
N LEU A 24 -22.54 26.00 2.86
CA LEU A 24 -22.30 24.80 3.67
C LEU A 24 -21.07 24.94 4.57
N LEU A 25 -19.97 25.52 4.06
CA LEU A 25 -18.76 25.74 4.84
C LEU A 25 -18.97 26.72 6.00
N GLU A 26 -19.70 27.81 5.76
CA GLU A 26 -20.04 28.79 6.78
C GLU A 26 -20.96 28.20 7.86
N ALA A 27 -21.83 27.26 7.50
CA ALA A 27 -22.75 26.60 8.42
C ALA A 27 -22.10 25.49 9.25
N ALA A 28 -20.98 24.89 8.81
CA ALA A 28 -20.36 23.77 9.51
C ALA A 28 -19.87 24.10 10.93
N PRO A 29 -19.21 25.24 11.22
CA PRO A 29 -18.87 25.63 12.59
C PRO A 29 -20.10 25.85 13.47
N ALA A 30 -21.18 26.40 12.90
CA ALA A 30 -22.41 26.63 13.64
C ALA A 30 -23.08 25.29 14.00
N ALA A 31 -23.19 24.35 13.05
CA ALA A 31 -23.69 23.01 13.29
C ALA A 31 -22.88 22.27 14.37
N TYR A 32 -21.54 22.38 14.32
CA TYR A 32 -20.66 21.84 15.35
C TYR A 32 -20.97 22.41 16.75
N GLN A 33 -21.09 23.74 16.88
CA GLN A 33 -21.40 24.38 18.16
C GLN A 33 -22.80 24.03 18.68
N TRP A 34 -23.78 23.94 17.78
CA TRP A 34 -25.14 23.52 18.14
C TRP A 34 -25.16 22.09 18.69
N LEU A 35 -24.50 21.14 18.02
CA LEU A 35 -24.39 19.74 18.48
C LEU A 35 -23.70 19.64 19.86
N LEU A 36 -22.62 20.39 20.07
CA LEU A 36 -21.95 20.41 21.36
C LEU A 36 -22.76 21.02 22.50
N GLY A 37 -23.76 21.85 22.18
CA GLY A 37 -24.69 22.41 23.16
C GLY A 37 -25.44 21.34 23.96
N PHE A 38 -25.52 20.11 23.45
CA PHE A 38 -26.21 18.97 24.09
C PHE A 38 -25.25 17.97 24.74
N ALA A 39 -23.93 18.13 24.62
CA ALA A 39 -22.95 17.13 25.07
C ALA A 39 -22.93 16.87 26.59
N GLY A 40 -23.57 17.74 27.38
CA GLY A 40 -23.76 17.56 28.83
C GLY A 40 -25.05 16.83 29.22
N GLU A 41 -25.92 16.51 28.26
CA GLU A 41 -27.21 15.87 28.51
C GLU A 41 -27.06 14.34 28.69
N PRO A 42 -27.87 13.71 29.56
CA PRO A 42 -27.80 12.26 29.80
C PRO A 42 -28.01 11.40 28.56
N ASP A 43 -28.90 11.84 27.66
CA ASP A 43 -29.10 11.28 26.33
C ASP A 43 -28.94 12.41 25.31
N THR A 44 -27.69 12.64 24.91
CA THR A 44 -27.32 13.73 24.00
C THR A 44 -28.08 13.67 22.66
N PRO A 45 -28.20 12.51 21.98
CA PRO A 45 -29.02 12.40 20.77
C PRO A 45 -30.49 12.76 20.99
N GLU A 46 -31.14 12.24 22.03
CA GLU A 46 -32.56 12.49 22.25
C GLU A 46 -32.82 13.97 22.59
N ALA A 47 -31.97 14.62 23.39
CA ALA A 47 -32.10 16.05 23.69
C ALA A 47 -31.99 16.92 22.42
N ALA A 48 -31.09 16.57 21.50
CA ALA A 48 -30.97 17.25 20.21
C ALA A 48 -32.22 17.01 19.32
N LEU A 49 -32.76 15.79 19.32
CA LEU A 49 -34.00 15.46 18.59
C LEU A 49 -35.21 16.19 19.18
N GLU A 50 -35.36 16.25 20.50
CA GLU A 50 -36.41 17.01 21.17
C GLU A 50 -36.34 18.49 20.81
N SER A 51 -35.12 19.07 20.79
CA SER A 51 -34.94 20.44 20.33
C SER A 51 -35.53 20.63 18.93
N LEU A 52 -35.20 19.73 17.98
CA LEU A 52 -35.69 19.81 16.60
C LEU A 52 -37.21 19.58 16.49
N ARG A 53 -37.78 18.67 17.30
CA ARG A 53 -39.22 18.36 17.31
C ARG A 53 -40.05 19.52 17.87
N ASN A 54 -39.53 20.24 18.86
CA ASN A 54 -40.18 21.39 19.48
C ASN A 54 -40.36 22.59 18.54
N GLU A 55 -39.77 22.55 17.35
CA GLU A 55 -39.93 23.54 16.29
C GLU A 55 -40.80 23.06 15.11
N ASP A 56 -41.75 22.14 15.36
CA ASP A 56 -42.74 21.65 14.39
C ASP A 56 -42.16 20.91 13.16
N ILE A 57 -40.90 20.47 13.20
CA ILE A 57 -40.24 19.74 12.10
C ILE A 57 -40.81 18.30 11.95
N GLY A 58 -41.38 17.70 13.01
CA GLY A 58 -41.90 16.33 13.01
C GLY A 58 -40.80 15.26 13.15
N ASN A 59 -41.15 14.07 13.66
CA ASN A 59 -40.18 13.07 14.13
C ASN A 59 -39.20 12.56 13.06
N GLU A 60 -39.68 12.09 11.91
CA GLU A 60 -38.81 11.54 10.85
C GLU A 60 -37.86 12.60 10.29
N LYS A 61 -38.35 13.84 10.13
CA LYS A 61 -37.52 14.95 9.67
C LYS A 61 -36.49 15.37 10.72
N ALA A 62 -36.80 15.26 12.02
CA ALA A 62 -35.84 15.59 13.07
C ALA A 62 -34.58 14.70 13.00
N GLU A 63 -34.74 13.39 12.73
CA GLU A 63 -33.59 12.49 12.57
C GLU A 63 -32.75 12.83 11.32
N GLU A 64 -33.40 13.17 10.21
CA GLU A 64 -32.72 13.62 9.00
C GLU A 64 -31.94 14.92 9.23
N HIS A 65 -32.50 15.88 9.97
CA HIS A 65 -31.84 17.15 10.30
C HIS A 65 -30.67 16.94 11.26
N LEU A 66 -30.80 16.04 12.24
CA LEU A 66 -29.68 15.68 13.12
C LEU A 66 -28.55 15.01 12.32
N ASN A 67 -28.87 14.06 11.45
CA ASN A 67 -27.89 13.42 10.58
C ASN A 67 -27.21 14.44 9.65
N PHE A 68 -27.97 15.39 9.11
CA PHE A 68 -27.43 16.49 8.31
C PHE A 68 -26.47 17.38 9.11
N ALA A 69 -26.85 17.80 10.32
CA ALA A 69 -26.00 18.61 11.18
C ALA A 69 -24.69 17.90 11.53
N LEU A 70 -24.76 16.62 11.87
CA LEU A 70 -23.59 15.77 12.11
C LEU A 70 -22.72 15.67 10.85
N SER A 71 -23.29 15.35 9.69
CA SER A 71 -22.55 15.27 8.43
C SER A 71 -21.87 16.60 8.06
N LEU A 72 -22.55 17.73 8.27
CA LEU A 72 -22.02 19.05 7.96
C LEU A 72 -20.82 19.39 8.84
N ALA A 73 -20.94 19.14 10.16
CA ALA A 73 -19.84 19.33 11.10
C ALA A 73 -18.64 18.41 10.76
N LEU A 74 -18.90 17.16 10.35
CA LEU A 74 -17.87 16.18 9.98
C LEU A 74 -17.21 16.49 8.62
N CYS A 75 -17.84 17.27 7.74
CA CYS A 75 -17.21 17.78 6.52
C CYS A 75 -16.21 18.93 6.79
N SER A 76 -16.19 19.51 7.99
CA SER A 76 -15.22 20.52 8.40
C SER A 76 -14.54 20.10 9.72
N PRO A 77 -13.75 19.02 9.71
CA PRO A 77 -13.15 18.48 10.93
C PRO A 77 -12.24 19.51 11.60
N CYS A 78 -12.28 19.55 12.93
CA CYS A 78 -11.58 20.48 13.78
C CYS A 78 -10.99 19.76 15.01
N PRO A 79 -10.11 20.40 15.81
CA PRO A 79 -9.51 19.75 16.99
C PRO A 79 -10.52 19.16 17.99
N GLY A 80 -11.74 19.68 18.04
CA GLY A 80 -12.79 19.17 18.91
C GLY A 80 -13.76 18.19 18.23
N THR A 81 -13.52 17.74 17.00
CA THR A 81 -14.36 16.74 16.32
C THR A 81 -14.51 15.46 17.15
N GLY A 82 -13.49 15.04 17.90
CA GLY A 82 -13.57 13.90 18.82
C GLY A 82 -14.64 14.02 19.90
N GLN A 83 -15.01 15.24 20.32
CA GLN A 83 -16.08 15.45 21.29
C GLN A 83 -17.46 15.08 20.72
N LEU A 84 -17.68 15.29 19.40
CA LEU A 84 -18.90 14.83 18.74
C LEU A 84 -18.97 13.31 18.71
N PHE A 85 -17.84 12.64 18.43
CA PHE A 85 -17.80 11.18 18.45
C PHE A 85 -18.08 10.60 19.83
N GLN A 86 -17.59 11.24 20.88
CA GLN A 86 -17.86 10.85 22.25
C GLN A 86 -19.33 11.09 22.63
N ALA A 87 -19.86 12.30 22.37
CA ALA A 87 -21.20 12.68 22.78
C ALA A 87 -22.32 11.95 22.01
N TYR A 88 -22.07 11.62 20.74
CA TYR A 88 -23.03 10.96 19.86
C TYR A 88 -22.64 9.51 19.52
N GLU A 89 -21.79 8.85 20.33
CA GLU A 89 -21.21 7.53 20.02
C GLU A 89 -22.25 6.51 19.55
N VAL A 90 -23.31 6.31 20.34
CA VAL A 90 -24.39 5.35 20.04
C VAL A 90 -25.15 5.74 18.77
N TRP A 91 -25.46 7.03 18.60
CA TRP A 91 -26.16 7.52 17.41
C TRP A 91 -25.33 7.34 16.14
N LEU A 92 -24.05 7.71 16.18
CA LEU A 92 -23.10 7.57 15.08
C LEU A 92 -22.91 6.10 14.69
N GLY A 93 -22.85 5.19 15.66
CA GLY A 93 -22.83 3.75 15.41
C GLY A 93 -24.05 3.27 14.64
N ASN A 94 -25.25 3.61 15.12
CA ASN A 94 -26.52 3.15 14.55
C ASN A 94 -26.85 3.81 13.19
N ASN A 95 -26.45 5.07 12.99
CA ASN A 95 -26.80 5.87 11.81
C ASN A 95 -25.64 6.09 10.84
N SER A 96 -24.50 5.42 11.05
CA SER A 96 -23.27 5.57 10.25
C SER A 96 -23.50 5.55 8.74
N LYS A 97 -24.36 4.65 8.23
CA LYS A 97 -24.68 4.55 6.78
C LYS A 97 -25.44 5.74 6.22
N ALA A 98 -26.32 6.36 7.01
CA ALA A 98 -27.08 7.54 6.58
C ALA A 98 -26.17 8.77 6.58
N ILE A 99 -25.40 8.94 7.66
CA ILE A 99 -24.42 10.01 7.82
C ILE A 99 -23.33 9.90 6.74
N ALA A 100 -22.85 8.69 6.43
CA ALA A 100 -21.86 8.47 5.38
C ALA A 100 -22.34 8.97 4.02
N ARG A 101 -23.57 8.61 3.62
CA ARG A 101 -24.16 9.06 2.34
C ARG A 101 -24.19 10.60 2.24
N LEU A 102 -24.51 11.28 3.34
CA LEU A 102 -24.53 12.73 3.41
C LEU A 102 -23.12 13.32 3.38
N VAL A 103 -22.16 12.79 4.15
CA VAL A 103 -20.75 13.23 4.16
C VAL A 103 -20.15 13.11 2.76
N LEU A 104 -20.34 11.97 2.08
CA LEU A 104 -19.84 11.76 0.72
C LEU A 104 -20.45 12.74 -0.28
N LYS A 105 -21.77 12.96 -0.21
CA LYS A 105 -22.46 13.91 -1.08
C LYS A 105 -21.98 15.35 -0.82
N MET A 106 -21.88 15.76 0.43
CA MET A 106 -21.40 17.09 0.81
C MET A 106 -19.94 17.30 0.39
N ALA A 107 -19.04 16.35 0.67
CA ALA A 107 -17.64 16.43 0.27
C ALA A 107 -17.49 16.64 -1.26
N LYS A 108 -18.32 15.95 -2.06
CA LYS A 108 -18.36 16.15 -3.51
C LYS A 108 -18.81 17.56 -3.91
N HIS A 109 -19.79 18.15 -3.23
CA HIS A 109 -20.25 19.50 -3.49
C HIS A 109 -19.27 20.58 -3.01
N LEU A 110 -18.52 20.30 -1.95
CA LEU A 110 -17.51 21.21 -1.40
C LEU A 110 -16.25 21.29 -2.27
N ALA A 111 -15.92 20.21 -2.99
CA ALA A 111 -14.79 20.21 -3.92
C ALA A 111 -15.05 21.07 -5.17
N PRO A 112 -14.06 21.84 -5.68
CA PRO A 112 -12.68 21.93 -5.21
C PRO A 112 -12.44 23.03 -4.16
N VAL A 113 -13.48 23.77 -3.74
CA VAL A 113 -13.36 24.93 -2.83
C VAL A 113 -12.80 24.52 -1.46
N HIS A 114 -13.25 23.38 -0.95
CA HIS A 114 -12.76 22.79 0.30
C HIS A 114 -12.59 21.28 0.13
N GLN A 115 -11.44 20.77 0.56
CA GLN A 115 -11.17 19.34 0.60
C GLN A 115 -11.35 18.84 2.03
N VAL A 116 -12.32 17.96 2.23
CA VAL A 116 -12.54 17.32 3.52
C VAL A 116 -11.36 16.40 3.81
N ASP A 117 -10.58 16.73 4.83
CA ASP A 117 -9.41 15.95 5.25
C ASP A 117 -9.77 15.06 6.44
N THR A 118 -10.06 13.79 6.14
CA THR A 118 -10.55 12.85 7.15
C THR A 118 -9.48 12.48 8.17
N LEU A 119 -8.20 12.58 7.81
CA LEU A 119 -7.09 12.34 8.74
C LEU A 119 -7.15 13.31 9.93
N THR A 120 -7.53 14.58 9.71
CA THR A 120 -7.74 15.54 10.80
C THR A 120 -8.87 15.11 11.74
N ALA A 121 -9.94 14.50 11.20
CA ALA A 121 -11.00 13.95 12.04
C ALA A 121 -10.48 12.81 12.92
N PHE A 122 -9.76 11.84 12.34
CA PHE A 122 -9.16 10.73 13.07
C PHE A 122 -8.13 11.19 14.12
N GLY A 123 -7.32 12.20 13.81
CA GLY A 123 -6.35 12.79 14.75
C GLY A 123 -7.00 13.45 15.98
N SER A 124 -8.28 13.80 15.90
CA SER A 124 -9.04 14.34 17.04
C SER A 124 -9.70 13.26 17.92
N LEU A 125 -9.70 11.99 17.48
CA LEU A 125 -10.35 10.90 18.21
C LEU A 125 -9.44 10.41 19.35
N LEU A 126 -9.90 10.59 20.59
CA LEU A 126 -9.12 10.23 21.79
C LEU A 126 -9.14 8.72 22.10
N ALA A 127 -10.17 8.01 21.67
CA ALA A 127 -10.40 6.60 22.00
C ALA A 127 -10.57 5.75 20.74
N ARG A 128 -9.92 4.59 20.75
CA ARG A 128 -9.93 3.60 19.67
C ARG A 128 -11.34 3.14 19.27
N GLN A 129 -12.27 3.06 20.22
CA GLN A 129 -13.67 2.68 19.94
C GLN A 129 -14.37 3.62 18.95
N HIS A 130 -13.96 4.89 18.86
CA HIS A 130 -14.53 5.86 17.93
C HIS A 130 -14.01 5.70 16.48
N PHE A 131 -12.93 4.95 16.26
CA PHE A 131 -12.40 4.74 14.91
C PHE A 131 -13.35 3.94 14.03
N GLN A 132 -14.05 2.94 14.59
CA GLN A 132 -14.95 2.09 13.80
C GLN A 132 -16.16 2.86 13.23
N PRO A 133 -16.88 3.68 14.03
CA PRO A 133 -17.87 4.61 13.48
C PRO A 133 -17.26 5.58 12.47
N ALA A 134 -16.06 6.11 12.72
CA ALA A 134 -15.40 7.06 11.81
C ALA A 134 -15.06 6.43 10.44
N PHE A 135 -14.53 5.20 10.41
CA PHE A 135 -14.30 4.46 9.16
C PHE A 135 -15.59 4.30 8.36
N SER A 136 -16.69 4.00 9.04
CA SER A 136 -18.00 3.81 8.40
C SER A 136 -18.55 5.13 7.85
N ILE A 137 -18.47 6.21 8.63
CA ILE A 137 -18.98 7.54 8.24
C ILE A 137 -18.18 8.15 7.09
N TYR A 138 -16.85 8.10 7.16
CA TYR A 138 -16.01 8.64 6.10
C TYR A 138 -15.82 7.68 4.93
N SER A 139 -16.33 6.45 5.02
CA SER A 139 -16.14 5.38 4.02
C SER A 139 -14.66 5.25 3.65
N THR A 140 -13.82 5.14 4.67
CA THR A 140 -12.36 5.15 4.55
C THR A 140 -11.81 3.78 4.92
N ASP A 141 -10.87 3.25 4.14
CA ASP A 141 -10.18 2.01 4.47
C ASP A 141 -9.13 2.24 5.56
N ARG A 142 -8.90 1.21 6.39
CA ARG A 142 -7.92 1.28 7.48
C ARG A 142 -6.49 1.45 6.97
N PHE A 143 -6.10 0.77 5.89
CA PHE A 143 -4.76 0.90 5.32
C PHE A 143 -4.56 2.30 4.74
N ASP A 144 -5.58 2.86 4.10
CA ASP A 144 -5.56 4.25 3.63
C ASP A 144 -5.32 5.23 4.79
N LEU A 145 -6.00 5.03 5.93
CA LEU A 145 -5.76 5.85 7.12
C LEU A 145 -4.32 5.72 7.62
N ILE A 146 -3.79 4.49 7.71
CA ILE A 146 -2.42 4.24 8.16
C ILE A 146 -1.43 4.92 7.22
N PHE A 147 -1.59 4.80 5.90
CA PHE A 147 -0.68 5.42 4.93
C PHE A 147 -0.75 6.95 4.99
N ALA A 148 -1.95 7.53 5.11
CA ALA A 148 -2.12 8.96 5.29
C ALA A 148 -1.45 9.46 6.59
N ALA A 149 -1.59 8.70 7.68
CA ALA A 149 -0.97 9.02 8.97
C ALA A 149 0.56 8.90 8.90
N ILE A 150 1.12 7.88 8.23
CA ILE A 150 2.56 7.75 7.98
C ILE A 150 3.07 8.95 7.18
N ALA A 151 2.36 9.32 6.11
CA ALA A 151 2.74 10.44 5.27
C ALA A 151 2.81 11.77 6.04
N ARG A 152 2.03 11.92 7.13
CA ARG A 152 2.04 13.09 8.03
C ARG A 152 2.81 12.90 9.33
N ASP A 153 3.44 11.74 9.53
CA ASP A 153 4.07 11.36 10.79
C ASP A 153 3.14 11.46 12.03
N ASP A 154 1.85 11.14 11.86
CA ASP A 154 0.86 11.12 12.94
C ASP A 154 0.85 9.78 13.68
N LEU A 155 1.76 9.66 14.66
CA LEU A 155 1.91 8.46 15.47
C LEU A 155 0.63 8.09 16.26
N ALA A 156 -0.14 9.08 16.72
CA ALA A 156 -1.31 8.82 17.54
C ALA A 156 -2.42 8.13 16.73
N VAL A 157 -2.65 8.59 15.49
CA VAL A 157 -3.60 7.95 14.57
C VAL A 157 -3.14 6.54 14.21
N VAL A 158 -1.85 6.35 13.92
CA VAL A 158 -1.29 5.03 13.62
C VAL A 158 -1.52 4.04 14.75
N LEU A 159 -1.17 4.39 15.99
CA LEU A 159 -1.31 3.49 17.14
C LEU A 159 -2.76 3.09 17.40
N ASN A 160 -3.72 3.99 17.16
CA ASN A 160 -5.15 3.68 17.31
C ASN A 160 -5.71 2.87 16.13
N ALA A 161 -5.17 3.04 14.92
CA ALA A 161 -5.62 2.32 13.72
C ALA A 161 -5.09 0.88 13.64
N LEU A 162 -3.89 0.61 14.17
CA LEU A 162 -3.28 -0.73 14.15
C LEU A 162 -4.05 -1.73 15.01
N PRO A 163 -4.08 -3.04 14.68
CA PRO A 163 -4.64 -4.11 15.53
C PRO A 163 -4.16 -4.07 16.98
N GLU A 164 -4.95 -4.61 17.92
CA GLU A 164 -4.52 -4.76 19.33
C GLU A 164 -3.47 -5.88 19.49
N ASP A 165 -3.53 -6.90 18.63
CA ASP A 165 -2.52 -7.95 18.60
C ASP A 165 -1.18 -7.38 18.13
N PHE A 166 -0.16 -7.49 18.99
CA PHE A 166 1.16 -6.93 18.74
C PHE A 166 1.81 -7.49 17.47
N THR A 167 1.65 -8.79 17.19
CA THR A 167 2.29 -9.44 16.04
C THR A 167 1.65 -8.96 14.74
N ALA A 168 0.31 -8.89 14.71
CA ALA A 168 -0.44 -8.35 13.58
C ALA A 168 -0.13 -6.86 13.37
N ALA A 169 -0.11 -6.06 14.45
CA ALA A 169 0.22 -4.65 14.40
C ALA A 169 1.63 -4.39 13.84
N ARG A 170 2.64 -5.13 14.32
CA ARG A 170 4.01 -5.04 13.81
C ARG A 170 4.07 -5.36 12.32
N ARG A 171 3.48 -6.49 11.89
CA ARG A 171 3.46 -6.87 10.47
C ARG A 171 2.76 -5.84 9.60
N GLU A 172 1.61 -5.32 10.03
CA GLU A 172 0.89 -4.27 9.29
C GLU A 172 1.71 -2.97 9.21
N MET A 173 2.34 -2.57 10.32
CA MET A 173 3.17 -1.38 10.37
C MET A 173 4.41 -1.48 9.47
N PHE A 174 5.10 -2.62 9.47
CA PHE A 174 6.28 -2.81 8.64
C PHE A 174 5.92 -2.85 7.15
N ASN A 175 4.83 -3.53 6.79
CA ASN A 175 4.28 -3.46 5.43
C ASN A 175 3.95 -2.02 5.02
N ALA A 176 3.34 -1.26 5.93
CA ALA A 176 2.94 0.12 5.67
C ALA A 176 4.14 1.07 5.57
N LEU A 177 5.18 0.92 6.40
CA LEU A 177 6.40 1.71 6.29
C LEU A 177 7.22 1.35 5.04
N ALA A 178 7.13 0.11 4.56
CA ALA A 178 7.99 -0.39 3.49
C ALA A 178 7.76 0.36 2.17
N ILE A 179 6.57 0.90 1.98
CA ILE A 179 6.19 1.70 0.80
C ILE A 179 6.49 3.20 0.95
N PHE A 180 7.14 3.62 2.05
CA PHE A 180 7.63 5.00 2.24
C PHE A 180 9.16 5.03 2.37
N PRO A 181 9.80 6.16 2.04
CA PRO A 181 11.22 6.37 2.31
C PRO A 181 11.53 6.22 3.80
N ALA A 182 12.73 5.71 4.12
CA ALA A 182 13.23 5.67 5.49
C ALA A 182 13.34 7.09 6.04
N ASP A 183 12.87 7.28 7.27
CA ASP A 183 12.99 8.58 7.93
C ASP A 183 13.26 8.35 9.42
N PRO A 184 14.53 8.14 9.81
CA PRO A 184 14.90 7.93 11.21
C PRO A 184 14.56 9.12 12.14
N SER A 185 14.23 10.29 11.57
CA SER A 185 13.82 11.47 12.33
C SER A 185 12.32 11.48 12.67
N SER A 186 11.52 10.68 11.96
CA SER A 186 10.08 10.57 12.15
C SER A 186 9.74 9.87 13.47
N ARG A 187 8.69 10.36 14.14
CA ARG A 187 8.19 9.77 15.40
C ARG A 187 7.73 8.33 15.20
N ILE A 188 7.09 8.05 14.06
CA ILE A 188 6.67 6.69 13.70
C ILE A 188 7.88 5.78 13.51
N HIS A 189 8.91 6.22 12.78
CA HIS A 189 10.12 5.40 12.59
C HIS A 189 10.78 5.10 13.94
N GLN A 190 10.96 6.10 14.79
CA GLN A 190 11.56 5.92 16.12
C GLN A 190 10.72 5.03 17.05
N ALA A 191 9.40 5.02 16.90
CA ALA A 191 8.51 4.18 17.71
C ALA A 191 8.60 2.70 17.32
N PHE A 192 8.68 2.39 16.02
CA PHE A 192 8.59 1.02 15.51
C PHE A 192 9.93 0.40 15.08
N ILE A 193 10.88 1.22 14.65
CA ILE A 193 12.21 0.82 14.18
C ILE A 193 13.25 1.42 15.12
N ASN A 194 13.36 0.82 16.30
CA ASN A 194 14.19 1.31 17.42
C ASN A 194 15.40 0.40 17.73
N SER A 195 15.65 -0.61 16.90
CA SER A 195 16.75 -1.55 17.07
C SER A 195 17.30 -2.01 15.73
N GLN A 196 18.55 -2.47 15.72
CA GLN A 196 19.17 -3.03 14.52
C GLN A 196 18.41 -4.25 13.97
N ALA A 197 17.83 -5.08 14.86
CA ALA A 197 17.00 -6.21 14.43
C ALA A 197 15.75 -5.75 13.66
N TYR A 198 15.14 -4.62 14.05
CA TYR A 198 14.01 -4.04 13.33
C TYR A 198 14.42 -3.36 12.03
N GLU A 199 15.62 -2.77 11.95
CA GLU A 199 16.14 -2.26 10.67
C GLU A 199 16.38 -3.40 9.65
N HIS A 200 16.90 -4.53 10.10
CA HIS A 200 17.05 -5.72 9.24
C HIS A 200 15.70 -6.27 8.78
N GLU A 201 14.74 -6.40 9.70
CA GLU A 201 13.38 -6.81 9.32
C GLU A 201 12.71 -5.78 8.38
N MET A 202 12.94 -4.49 8.59
CA MET A 202 12.39 -3.44 7.72
C MET A 202 12.91 -3.58 6.28
N THR A 203 14.18 -3.94 6.11
CA THR A 203 14.77 -4.23 4.79
C THR A 203 14.06 -5.40 4.11
N LEU A 204 13.70 -6.45 4.85
CA LEU A 204 12.90 -7.55 4.31
C LEU A 204 11.56 -7.06 3.74
N TYR A 205 10.77 -6.32 4.53
CA TYR A 205 9.45 -5.86 4.07
C TYR A 205 9.57 -4.92 2.86
N ARG A 206 10.64 -4.14 2.78
CA ARG A 206 10.95 -3.33 1.60
C ARG A 206 11.27 -4.16 0.36
N LEU A 207 11.95 -5.31 0.52
CA LEU A 207 12.18 -6.23 -0.58
C LEU A 207 10.89 -6.93 -1.02
N GLU A 208 10.00 -7.28 -0.09
CA GLU A 208 8.67 -7.81 -0.43
C GLU A 208 7.84 -6.76 -1.17
N ALA A 209 7.88 -5.50 -0.74
CA ALA A 209 7.24 -4.39 -1.45
C ALA A 209 7.82 -4.21 -2.85
N LEU A 210 9.15 -4.20 -3.00
CA LEU A 210 9.84 -4.15 -4.29
C LEU A 210 9.42 -5.29 -5.22
N ARG A 211 9.36 -6.53 -4.68
CA ARG A 211 8.92 -7.72 -5.43
C ARG A 211 7.49 -7.58 -5.93
N SER A 212 6.61 -7.02 -5.12
CA SER A 212 5.21 -6.79 -5.48
C SER A 212 5.06 -5.75 -6.60
N GLN A 213 5.91 -4.71 -6.61
CA GLN A 213 5.90 -3.65 -7.62
C GLN A 213 6.15 -4.14 -9.04
N LEU A 214 6.91 -5.23 -9.19
CA LEU A 214 7.15 -5.83 -10.51
C LEU A 214 5.85 -6.23 -11.22
N SER A 215 4.79 -6.55 -10.48
CA SER A 215 3.47 -6.91 -11.05
C SER A 215 2.65 -5.70 -11.52
N PHE A 216 2.93 -4.49 -11.03
CA PHE A 216 2.13 -3.29 -11.30
C PHE A 216 2.70 -2.48 -12.47
N SER A 217 1.90 -1.59 -13.06
CA SER A 217 2.35 -0.75 -14.18
C SER A 217 3.29 0.38 -13.77
N THR A 218 3.40 0.68 -12.47
CA THR A 218 4.27 1.73 -11.93
C THR A 218 5.31 1.11 -11.03
N PHE A 219 6.58 1.28 -11.39
CA PHE A 219 7.72 0.86 -10.58
C PHE A 219 8.35 2.07 -9.92
N SER A 220 8.59 2.00 -8.62
CA SER A 220 9.10 3.11 -7.81
C SER A 220 10.20 2.65 -6.88
N TYR A 221 10.96 1.62 -7.28
CA TYR A 221 12.19 1.24 -6.58
C TYR A 221 12.01 0.87 -5.09
N GLY A 222 10.78 0.54 -4.67
CA GLY A 222 10.38 0.23 -3.29
C GLY A 222 9.41 1.26 -2.70
N PRO A 223 9.80 2.53 -2.49
CA PRO A 223 8.90 3.55 -1.95
C PRO A 223 7.83 3.99 -2.96
N LEU A 224 6.57 3.65 -2.68
CA LEU A 224 5.43 4.04 -3.51
C LEU A 224 4.97 5.48 -3.24
N TYR A 225 5.04 5.95 -2.00
CA TYR A 225 4.52 7.27 -1.60
C TYR A 225 5.60 8.14 -0.97
N LEU A 226 5.49 9.45 -1.17
CA LEU A 226 6.30 10.43 -0.44
C LEU A 226 5.60 10.89 0.84
N ARG A 227 6.39 11.21 1.86
CA ARG A 227 5.91 11.94 3.04
C ARG A 227 5.47 13.36 2.62
N LEU A 228 4.45 13.88 3.28
CA LEU A 228 3.92 15.21 3.00
C LEU A 228 4.75 16.29 3.70
N PRO A 229 5.27 17.29 2.97
CA PRO A 229 6.11 18.34 3.56
C PRO A 229 5.32 19.39 4.36
N SER A 230 3.99 19.45 4.19
CA SER A 230 3.10 20.39 4.86
C SER A 230 1.81 19.72 5.30
N ALA A 231 1.31 20.09 6.47
CA ALA A 231 0.02 19.68 7.00
C ALA A 231 -1.18 20.19 6.15
N SER A 232 -0.96 21.14 5.23
CA SER A 232 -2.02 21.77 4.44
C SER A 232 -2.54 20.95 3.26
N LEU A 233 -1.87 19.85 2.89
CA LEU A 233 -2.30 19.01 1.78
C LEU A 233 -3.20 17.89 2.30
N CYS A 234 -4.46 17.82 1.84
CA CYS A 234 -5.36 16.72 2.16
C CYS A 234 -4.69 15.39 1.81
N ALA A 235 -4.58 14.50 2.80
CA ALA A 235 -3.95 13.18 2.66
C ALA A 235 -4.97 12.06 2.46
N LEU A 236 -6.21 12.30 2.91
CA LEU A 236 -7.27 11.31 2.97
C LEU A 236 -8.63 11.99 2.77
N SER A 237 -9.37 11.56 1.74
CA SER A 237 -10.66 12.14 1.38
C SER A 237 -11.81 11.13 1.54
N PRO A 238 -13.01 11.56 1.98
CA PRO A 238 -14.14 10.65 2.19
C PRO A 238 -14.53 9.92 0.90
N GLY A 239 -14.63 8.59 0.95
CA GLY A 239 -15.03 7.72 -0.17
C GLY A 239 -14.13 7.70 -1.40
N VAL A 240 -13.09 8.54 -1.43
CA VAL A 240 -12.03 8.52 -2.45
C VAL A 240 -10.83 7.73 -1.93
N GLY A 241 -10.53 7.82 -0.63
CA GLY A 241 -9.37 7.18 0.00
C GLY A 241 -8.13 8.08 -0.05
N LEU A 242 -6.98 7.47 -0.26
CA LEU A 242 -5.69 8.15 -0.32
C LEU A 242 -5.61 9.16 -1.47
N THR A 243 -5.16 10.36 -1.16
CA THR A 243 -4.86 11.43 -2.14
C THR A 243 -3.36 11.66 -2.33
N LEU A 244 -2.53 10.77 -1.76
CA LEU A 244 -1.08 10.84 -1.86
C LEU A 244 -0.62 10.64 -3.30
N LYS A 245 0.39 11.41 -3.72
CA LYS A 245 1.04 11.22 -5.01
C LYS A 245 2.05 10.08 -4.90
N VAL A 246 2.08 9.25 -5.95
CA VAL A 246 3.13 8.26 -6.14
C VAL A 246 4.47 8.98 -6.26
N ALA A 247 5.51 8.43 -5.62
CA ALA A 247 6.86 8.95 -5.72
C ALA A 247 7.32 8.91 -7.19
N PRO A 248 7.83 10.02 -7.75
CA PRO A 248 8.40 9.98 -9.08
C PRO A 248 9.69 9.13 -9.07
N GLU A 249 9.98 8.49 -10.22
CA GLU A 249 11.10 7.56 -10.36
C GLU A 249 12.45 8.17 -9.93
N ASP A 250 12.65 9.47 -10.19
CA ASP A 250 13.87 10.22 -9.86
C ASP A 250 14.06 10.51 -8.36
N ARG A 251 13.02 10.32 -7.54
CA ARG A 251 13.05 10.54 -6.09
C ARG A 251 12.91 9.26 -5.28
N ALA A 252 12.73 8.13 -5.94
CA ALA A 252 12.63 6.86 -5.27
C ALA A 252 14.02 6.31 -4.93
N TYR A 253 14.23 5.97 -3.67
CA TYR A 253 15.47 5.33 -3.23
C TYR A 253 15.38 3.83 -3.53
N ALA A 254 16.18 3.36 -4.49
CA ALA A 254 16.32 1.94 -4.81
C ALA A 254 16.87 1.15 -3.62
N VAL A 255 15.97 0.43 -2.96
CA VAL A 255 16.28 -0.34 -1.74
C VAL A 255 17.46 -1.29 -1.97
N HIS A 256 17.45 -2.00 -3.10
CA HIS A 256 18.49 -2.96 -3.49
C HIS A 256 19.85 -2.32 -3.82
N LEU A 257 19.93 -0.98 -3.95
CA LEU A 257 21.18 -0.26 -4.17
C LEU A 257 21.76 0.36 -2.87
N THR A 258 21.09 0.17 -1.73
CA THR A 258 21.55 0.74 -0.45
C THR A 258 22.60 -0.14 0.23
N SER A 259 23.46 0.45 1.08
CA SER A 259 24.40 -0.32 1.91
C SER A 259 23.68 -1.24 2.89
N ALA A 260 22.56 -0.79 3.46
CA ALA A 260 21.73 -1.55 4.38
C ALA A 260 21.19 -2.85 3.76
N PHE A 261 20.92 -2.86 2.45
CA PHE A 261 20.53 -4.06 1.72
C PHE A 261 21.63 -5.11 1.75
N LYS A 262 22.87 -4.73 1.41
CA LYS A 262 24.02 -5.64 1.45
C LYS A 262 24.28 -6.15 2.87
N GLU A 263 24.27 -5.26 3.86
CA GLU A 263 24.46 -5.64 5.27
C GLU A 263 23.39 -6.64 5.77
N THR A 264 22.14 -6.48 5.33
CA THR A 264 21.05 -7.39 5.71
C THR A 264 21.19 -8.73 4.98
N ILE A 265 21.62 -8.72 3.71
CA ILE A 265 21.96 -9.95 2.97
C ILE A 265 23.08 -10.72 3.65
N ASP A 266 24.14 -10.04 4.08
CA ASP A 266 25.27 -10.68 4.76
C ASP A 266 24.84 -11.34 6.09
N HIS A 267 23.79 -10.82 6.73
CA HIS A 267 23.27 -11.36 7.98
C HIS A 267 22.39 -12.61 7.81
N ASP A 268 21.46 -12.60 6.85
CA ASP A 268 20.53 -13.71 6.60
C ASP A 268 20.26 -13.92 5.10
N PRO A 269 21.23 -14.47 4.35
CA PRO A 269 21.14 -14.59 2.90
C PRO A 269 20.06 -15.60 2.48
N ASP A 270 19.94 -16.71 3.21
CA ASP A 270 19.00 -17.78 2.89
C ASP A 270 17.55 -17.28 2.94
N PHE A 271 17.20 -16.57 4.01
CA PHE A 271 15.84 -16.08 4.19
C PHE A 271 15.47 -15.00 3.16
N LEU A 272 16.36 -14.05 2.87
CA LEU A 272 16.08 -12.99 1.91
C LEU A 272 15.98 -13.52 0.47
N VAL A 273 16.86 -14.45 0.08
CA VAL A 273 16.79 -15.11 -1.22
C VAL A 273 15.46 -15.85 -1.35
N GLN A 274 15.11 -16.68 -0.36
CA GLN A 274 13.84 -17.40 -0.37
C GLN A 274 12.63 -16.45 -0.47
N ARG A 275 12.69 -15.29 0.18
CA ARG A 275 11.58 -14.33 0.20
C ARG A 275 11.38 -13.62 -1.13
N PHE A 276 12.46 -13.17 -1.78
CA PHE A 276 12.37 -12.47 -3.05
C PHE A 276 12.19 -13.42 -4.24
N PHE A 277 12.93 -14.53 -4.24
CA PHE A 277 13.02 -15.51 -5.32
C PHE A 277 12.09 -16.71 -5.13
N ARG A 278 11.13 -16.64 -4.21
CA ARG A 278 10.17 -17.74 -4.04
C ARG A 278 9.53 -18.11 -5.38
N HIS A 279 9.65 -19.37 -5.78
CA HIS A 279 9.08 -19.82 -7.05
C HIS A 279 7.54 -19.72 -7.01
N GLN A 280 6.97 -18.96 -7.95
CA GLN A 280 5.53 -18.71 -8.08
C GLN A 280 4.85 -19.65 -9.10
N GLY A 281 5.56 -20.63 -9.66
CA GLY A 281 5.01 -21.51 -10.69
C GLY A 281 4.53 -20.72 -11.91
N ASN A 282 3.34 -21.06 -12.38
CA ASN A 282 2.67 -20.38 -13.50
C ASN A 282 2.02 -19.05 -13.10
N MET A 283 2.12 -18.62 -11.84
CA MET A 283 1.53 -17.39 -11.33
C MET A 283 2.54 -16.24 -11.26
N LEU A 284 3.71 -16.38 -11.91
CA LEU A 284 4.68 -15.30 -11.99
C LEU A 284 4.05 -14.11 -12.73
N SER A 285 3.77 -13.03 -12.00
CA SER A 285 3.25 -11.80 -12.55
C SER A 285 4.36 -10.76 -12.59
N VAL A 286 4.80 -10.41 -13.79
CA VAL A 286 5.72 -9.29 -14.04
C VAL A 286 5.12 -8.48 -15.18
N ASN A 287 4.95 -7.18 -14.95
CA ASN A 287 4.50 -6.29 -16.00
C ASN A 287 5.58 -6.18 -17.08
N SER A 288 5.19 -6.16 -18.36
CA SER A 288 6.13 -6.16 -19.49
C SER A 288 7.13 -5.00 -19.47
N VAL A 289 6.77 -3.86 -18.88
CA VAL A 289 7.67 -2.70 -18.77
C VAL A 289 8.71 -2.83 -17.65
N ASN A 290 8.52 -3.77 -16.71
CA ASN A 290 9.34 -3.90 -15.51
C ASN A 290 10.45 -4.96 -15.60
N TRP A 291 10.59 -5.65 -16.74
CA TRP A 291 11.59 -6.72 -16.89
C TRP A 291 13.03 -6.22 -16.70
N CYS A 292 13.34 -4.98 -17.05
CA CYS A 292 14.66 -4.39 -16.79
C CYS A 292 14.98 -4.30 -15.28
N TYR A 293 13.98 -4.04 -14.44
CA TYR A 293 14.16 -3.94 -12.99
C TYR A 293 14.37 -5.32 -12.35
N VAL A 294 13.84 -6.40 -12.95
CA VAL A 294 14.15 -7.76 -12.50
C VAL A 294 15.64 -8.03 -12.62
N ASP A 295 16.23 -7.71 -13.76
CA ASP A 295 17.66 -7.88 -14.00
C ASP A 295 18.49 -7.03 -13.04
N GLU A 296 18.08 -5.79 -12.81
CA GLU A 296 18.74 -4.87 -11.88
C GLU A 296 18.78 -5.43 -10.46
N VAL A 297 17.64 -5.93 -9.95
CA VAL A 297 17.59 -6.48 -8.59
C VAL A 297 18.40 -7.76 -8.48
N ILE A 298 18.38 -8.65 -9.48
CA ILE A 298 19.20 -9.87 -9.45
C ILE A 298 20.69 -9.52 -9.41
N ASN A 299 21.13 -8.57 -10.24
CA ASN A 299 22.52 -8.11 -10.19
C ASN A 299 22.88 -7.56 -8.81
N ALA A 300 21.97 -6.83 -8.15
CA ALA A 300 22.23 -6.34 -6.80
C ALA A 300 22.42 -7.47 -5.76
N PHE A 301 21.67 -8.58 -5.86
CA PHE A 301 21.92 -9.76 -5.03
C PHE A 301 23.29 -10.40 -5.33
N LEU A 302 23.66 -10.50 -6.61
CA LEU A 302 24.98 -11.02 -7.01
C LEU A 302 26.13 -10.12 -6.51
N ASP A 303 25.99 -8.79 -6.62
CA ASP A 303 26.95 -7.79 -6.15
C ASP A 303 27.04 -7.73 -4.61
N ALA A 304 25.96 -8.10 -3.93
CA ALA A 304 25.95 -8.32 -2.49
C ALA A 304 26.71 -9.59 -2.08
N GLY A 305 27.09 -10.46 -3.02
CA GLY A 305 27.87 -11.68 -2.76
C GLY A 305 27.05 -12.96 -2.74
N ILE A 306 25.75 -12.91 -3.07
CA ILE A 306 24.96 -14.12 -3.25
C ILE A 306 25.43 -14.85 -4.51
N THR A 307 25.70 -16.15 -4.38
CA THR A 307 26.11 -16.95 -5.53
C THR A 307 24.93 -17.20 -6.46
N PRO A 308 25.15 -17.31 -7.79
CA PRO A 308 24.06 -17.63 -8.71
C PRO A 308 23.45 -19.00 -8.41
N GLU A 309 24.22 -19.95 -7.87
CA GLU A 309 23.71 -21.23 -7.38
C GLU A 309 22.59 -21.04 -6.36
N LYS A 310 22.80 -20.16 -5.38
CA LYS A 310 21.86 -19.90 -4.29
C LYS A 310 20.55 -19.31 -4.82
N LEU A 311 20.63 -18.42 -5.82
CA LEU A 311 19.43 -17.87 -6.47
C LEU A 311 18.65 -18.95 -7.24
N LEU A 312 19.38 -19.84 -7.91
CA LEU A 312 18.78 -20.92 -8.71
C LEU A 312 18.21 -22.06 -7.86
N GLU A 313 18.61 -22.22 -6.59
CA GLU A 313 18.02 -23.21 -5.68
C GLU A 313 16.49 -23.04 -5.57
N GLU A 314 16.00 -21.80 -5.56
CA GLU A 314 14.56 -21.52 -5.40
C GLU A 314 13.73 -22.01 -6.60
N VAL A 315 14.28 -21.96 -7.82
CA VAL A 315 13.60 -22.44 -9.03
C VAL A 315 13.88 -23.92 -9.31
N VAL A 316 15.10 -24.40 -9.07
CA VAL A 316 15.51 -25.79 -9.35
C VAL A 316 14.91 -26.76 -8.35
N ASN A 317 14.95 -26.42 -7.06
CA ASN A 317 14.43 -27.29 -6.01
C ASN A 317 12.97 -26.99 -5.65
N ARG A 318 12.31 -26.04 -6.35
CA ARG A 318 10.89 -25.69 -6.17
C ARG A 318 10.51 -25.45 -4.70
N ASN A 319 11.38 -24.78 -3.94
CA ASN A 319 11.29 -24.53 -2.50
C ASN A 319 11.53 -25.74 -1.56
N GLU A 320 11.97 -26.90 -2.08
CA GLU A 320 12.56 -27.94 -1.22
C GLU A 320 13.93 -27.42 -0.78
N LYS A 321 14.11 -27.12 0.51
CA LYS A 321 15.38 -26.59 1.10
C LYS A 321 16.55 -27.57 0.92
N ARG A 322 17.03 -27.71 -0.31
CA ARG A 322 18.07 -28.62 -0.75
C ARG A 322 19.13 -27.80 -1.49
N PRO A 323 20.41 -28.22 -1.42
CA PRO A 323 21.44 -27.59 -2.24
C PRO A 323 21.12 -27.76 -3.71
N LEU A 324 21.65 -26.86 -4.54
CA LEU A 324 21.51 -26.97 -6.00
C LEU A 324 21.98 -28.36 -6.48
N GLY A 325 21.15 -29.00 -7.30
CA GLY A 325 21.51 -30.26 -7.94
C GLY A 325 22.73 -30.13 -8.86
N CYS A 326 23.19 -31.24 -9.43
CA CYS A 326 24.24 -31.21 -10.45
C CYS A 326 23.83 -30.38 -11.68
N LEU A 327 24.80 -29.97 -12.50
CA LEU A 327 24.57 -29.17 -13.71
C LEU A 327 23.47 -29.74 -14.62
N SER A 328 23.37 -31.06 -14.75
CA SER A 328 22.29 -31.71 -15.52
C SER A 328 20.90 -31.46 -14.93
N SER A 329 20.77 -31.40 -13.59
CA SER A 329 19.52 -31.04 -12.93
C SER A 329 19.10 -29.60 -13.26
N VAL A 330 20.05 -28.67 -13.21
CA VAL A 330 19.79 -27.24 -13.53
C VAL A 330 19.34 -27.09 -14.98
N LEU A 331 20.02 -27.79 -15.89
CA LEU A 331 19.71 -27.81 -17.32
C LEU A 331 18.34 -28.41 -17.61
N SER A 332 18.00 -29.54 -16.97
CA SER A 332 16.67 -30.14 -17.08
C SER A 332 15.59 -29.19 -16.56
N THR A 333 15.79 -28.56 -15.41
CA THR A 333 14.80 -27.60 -14.88
C THR A 333 14.63 -26.39 -15.77
N LEU A 334 15.71 -25.85 -16.36
CA LEU A 334 15.63 -24.70 -17.27
C LEU A 334 14.68 -24.97 -18.45
N VAL A 335 14.65 -26.20 -18.97
CA VAL A 335 13.74 -26.61 -20.06
C VAL A 335 12.30 -26.80 -19.57
N GLU A 336 12.10 -27.20 -18.31
CA GLU A 336 10.77 -27.48 -17.74
C GLU A 336 10.01 -26.21 -17.29
N ILE A 337 10.72 -25.15 -16.91
CA ILE A 337 10.09 -23.92 -16.42
C ILE A 337 9.54 -23.06 -17.57
N THR A 338 8.52 -22.26 -17.24
CA THR A 338 7.87 -21.37 -18.21
C THR A 338 8.84 -20.30 -18.76
N PRO A 339 8.61 -19.78 -19.97
CA PRO A 339 9.43 -18.69 -20.53
C PRO A 339 9.57 -17.48 -19.60
N ASP A 340 8.51 -17.09 -18.90
CA ASP A 340 8.57 -16.00 -17.92
C ASP A 340 9.49 -16.32 -16.74
N ASN A 341 9.49 -17.56 -16.24
CA ASN A 341 10.44 -17.97 -15.21
C ASN A 341 11.88 -18.01 -15.77
N GLN A 342 12.08 -18.48 -17.01
CA GLN A 342 13.40 -18.43 -17.65
C GLN A 342 13.90 -16.98 -17.75
N ARG A 343 13.04 -16.04 -18.15
CA ARG A 343 13.35 -14.61 -18.24
C ARG A 343 13.63 -14.00 -16.88
N PHE A 344 12.85 -14.36 -15.86
CA PHE A 344 13.03 -13.87 -14.50
C PHE A 344 14.39 -14.27 -13.91
N TYR A 345 14.80 -15.53 -14.07
CA TYR A 345 16.09 -16.02 -13.57
C TYR A 345 17.25 -15.84 -14.56
N GLN A 346 17.05 -15.13 -15.67
CA GLN A 346 18.00 -15.08 -16.78
C GLN A 346 19.40 -14.65 -16.34
N VAL A 347 19.49 -13.59 -15.54
CA VAL A 347 20.78 -13.08 -15.02
C VAL A 347 21.47 -14.10 -14.13
N ALA A 348 20.72 -14.80 -13.27
CA ALA A 348 21.26 -15.84 -12.39
C ALA A 348 21.75 -17.05 -13.21
N PHE A 349 20.99 -17.51 -14.21
CA PHE A 349 21.41 -18.57 -15.14
C PHE A 349 22.67 -18.18 -15.91
N ARG A 350 22.75 -16.96 -16.44
CA ARG A 350 23.93 -16.45 -17.14
C ARG A 350 25.17 -16.48 -16.25
N ALA A 351 25.06 -15.95 -15.03
CA ALA A 351 26.15 -15.96 -14.06
C ALA A 351 26.58 -17.39 -13.68
N PHE A 352 25.62 -18.31 -13.47
CA PHE A 352 25.90 -19.71 -13.18
C PHE A 352 26.65 -20.41 -14.32
N PHE A 353 26.16 -20.30 -15.56
CA PHE A 353 26.78 -20.97 -16.71
C PHE A 353 28.15 -20.40 -17.06
N ALA A 354 28.38 -19.10 -16.83
CA ALA A 354 29.70 -18.49 -16.97
C ALA A 354 30.75 -19.15 -16.06
N GLN A 355 30.37 -19.51 -14.83
CA GLN A 355 31.27 -20.20 -13.89
C GLN A 355 31.59 -21.64 -14.28
N GLN A 356 30.67 -22.31 -15.00
CA GLN A 356 30.86 -23.70 -15.46
C GLN A 356 31.69 -23.79 -16.74
N GLY A 357 31.66 -22.74 -17.56
CA GLY A 357 32.32 -22.69 -18.86
C GLY A 357 31.54 -23.40 -19.97
N ILE A 358 31.63 -22.87 -21.19
CA ILE A 358 30.84 -23.31 -22.36
C ILE A 358 30.98 -24.82 -22.61
N GLY A 359 32.21 -25.34 -22.64
CA GLY A 359 32.46 -26.74 -22.97
C GLY A 359 31.80 -27.72 -22.00
N LYS A 360 31.82 -27.42 -20.69
CA LYS A 360 31.20 -28.24 -19.66
C LYS A 360 29.67 -28.24 -19.78
N VAL A 361 29.08 -27.06 -20.01
CA VAL A 361 27.64 -26.89 -20.22
C VAL A 361 27.17 -27.67 -21.44
N VAL A 362 27.84 -27.50 -22.60
CA VAL A 362 27.52 -28.23 -23.84
C VAL A 362 27.59 -29.75 -23.63
N SER A 363 28.65 -30.25 -22.99
CA SER A 363 28.81 -31.69 -22.73
C SER A 363 27.77 -32.27 -21.75
N SER A 364 27.09 -31.42 -20.98
CA SER A 364 26.08 -31.81 -20.00
C SER A 364 24.65 -31.65 -20.53
N CYS A 365 24.45 -31.04 -21.71
CA CYS A 365 23.14 -30.93 -22.34
C CYS A 365 22.68 -32.31 -22.84
N LEU A 366 21.46 -32.70 -22.47
CA LEU A 366 20.89 -33.99 -22.85
C LEU A 366 20.40 -34.00 -24.30
N ASP A 367 19.92 -32.85 -24.78
CA ASP A 367 19.35 -32.69 -26.11
C ASP A 367 19.45 -31.24 -26.61
N ASP A 368 19.06 -31.08 -27.87
CA ASP A 368 18.98 -29.81 -28.59
C ASP A 368 18.06 -28.77 -27.92
N ARG A 369 17.02 -29.20 -27.19
CA ARG A 369 16.13 -28.29 -26.45
C ARG A 369 16.85 -27.64 -25.28
N THR A 370 17.71 -28.41 -24.62
CA THR A 370 18.55 -27.93 -23.53
C THR A 370 19.54 -26.88 -24.01
N LEU A 371 20.16 -27.08 -25.18
CA LEU A 371 21.06 -26.10 -25.81
C LEU A 371 20.32 -24.81 -26.17
N LEU A 372 19.12 -24.92 -26.74
CA LEU A 372 18.29 -23.77 -27.08
C LEU A 372 17.89 -22.97 -25.83
N ALA A 373 17.49 -23.64 -24.75
CA ALA A 373 17.13 -22.97 -23.50
C ALA A 373 18.33 -22.24 -22.86
N VAL A 374 19.52 -22.84 -22.89
CA VAL A 374 20.75 -22.17 -22.43
C VAL A 374 21.07 -20.96 -23.30
N TYR A 375 20.90 -21.05 -24.62
CA TYR A 375 21.05 -19.91 -25.52
C TYR A 375 20.08 -18.77 -25.14
N HIS A 376 18.79 -19.05 -24.96
CA HIS A 376 17.84 -18.01 -24.56
C HIS A 376 18.16 -17.40 -23.19
N ALA A 377 18.66 -18.19 -22.25
CA ALA A 377 19.07 -17.69 -20.93
C ALA A 377 20.35 -16.85 -20.99
N THR A 378 21.30 -17.17 -21.86
CA THR A 378 22.63 -16.54 -21.86
C THR A 378 22.81 -15.46 -22.93
N GLY A 379 22.21 -15.65 -24.10
CA GLY A 379 22.48 -14.91 -25.33
C GLY A 379 23.78 -15.35 -26.04
N GLU A 380 24.44 -16.41 -25.59
CA GLU A 380 25.76 -16.81 -26.08
C GLU A 380 25.66 -17.69 -27.34
N PRO A 381 26.13 -17.22 -28.52
CA PRO A 381 25.98 -17.95 -29.78
C PRO A 381 26.72 -19.29 -29.82
N ALA A 382 27.72 -19.48 -28.98
CA ALA A 382 28.50 -20.72 -28.90
C ALA A 382 27.62 -21.94 -28.59
N TYR A 383 26.54 -21.77 -27.81
CA TYR A 383 25.61 -22.85 -27.51
C TYR A 383 24.76 -23.26 -28.73
N LEU A 384 24.39 -22.31 -29.59
CA LEU A 384 23.72 -22.60 -30.88
C LEU A 384 24.66 -23.28 -31.88
N GLN A 385 25.94 -22.91 -31.86
CA GLN A 385 26.95 -23.51 -32.75
C GLN A 385 27.19 -24.98 -32.40
N ALA A 386 27.09 -25.34 -31.13
CA ALA A 386 27.19 -26.73 -30.68
C ALA A 386 25.96 -27.58 -31.04
N GLY A 387 24.79 -26.95 -31.26
CA GLY A 387 23.55 -27.63 -31.65
C GLY A 387 23.44 -27.94 -33.14
N ASN A 388 22.43 -28.74 -33.48
CA ASN A 388 22.11 -29.11 -34.86
C ASN A 388 21.39 -27.95 -35.63
N HIS A 389 21.02 -28.18 -36.91
CA HIS A 389 20.32 -27.18 -37.72
C HIS A 389 18.95 -26.77 -37.14
N GLN A 390 18.23 -27.71 -36.54
CA GLN A 390 16.89 -27.46 -35.96
C GLN A 390 16.95 -26.52 -34.76
N VAL A 391 18.00 -26.60 -33.94
CA VAL A 391 18.23 -25.65 -32.84
C VAL A 391 18.39 -24.22 -33.36
N ARG A 392 19.14 -24.06 -34.45
CA ARG A 392 19.42 -22.76 -35.05
C ARG A 392 18.18 -22.19 -35.71
N ASP A 393 17.42 -23.02 -36.41
CA ASP A 393 16.14 -22.63 -37.03
C ASP A 393 15.11 -22.23 -35.95
N ALA A 394 15.04 -22.98 -34.84
CA ALA A 394 14.16 -22.67 -33.71
C ALA A 394 14.57 -21.37 -32.99
N ALA A 395 15.87 -21.15 -32.79
CA ALA A 395 16.39 -19.90 -32.23
C ALA A 395 16.06 -18.70 -33.13
N MET A 396 16.27 -18.84 -34.43
CA MET A 396 15.90 -17.79 -35.40
C MET A 396 14.40 -17.51 -35.42
N ALA A 397 13.55 -18.52 -35.36
CA ALA A 397 12.10 -18.33 -35.29
C ALA A 397 11.71 -17.56 -34.02
N SER A 398 12.24 -17.98 -32.86
CA SER A 398 11.99 -17.33 -31.56
C SER A 398 12.48 -15.87 -31.53
N ASP A 399 13.70 -15.62 -31.99
CA ASP A 399 14.31 -14.28 -32.03
C ASP A 399 13.57 -13.33 -33.00
N LEU A 400 12.88 -13.88 -34.01
CA LEU A 400 12.02 -13.15 -34.94
C LEU A 400 10.55 -13.06 -34.48
N GLY A 401 10.18 -13.70 -33.37
CA GLY A 401 8.81 -13.74 -32.83
C GLY A 401 7.82 -14.55 -33.68
N LEU A 402 8.30 -15.58 -34.38
CA LEU A 402 7.55 -16.42 -35.34
C LEU A 402 6.94 -17.67 -34.72
#